data_AF-A0A2V6JKL8-F1
#
_entry.id   AF-A0A2V6JKL8-F1
#
_cell.length_a   1.000
_cell.length_b   1.000
_cell.length_c   1.000
_cell.angle_alpha   90.00
_cell.angle_beta   90.00
_cell.angle_gamma   90.00
#
_symmetry.space_group_name_H-M   'P 1'
#
loop_
_entity.id
_entity.type
_entity.pdbx_description
1 polymer ?
#
loop_
_entity_poly.entity_id
_entity_poly.type
_entity_poly.pdbx_seq_one_letter_code
_entity_poly.pdbx_strand_id
1 'polypeptide(L)'
;RSIIQGGKHRQDSVRAGLDHLDSFTKYVAVHDAARPRVFQQCVNHGAAALAEPINDTLKRADTDFLVSGSVDRHQLYAMQTPQIFERQLIEEAYRAVYAENLFVTDEVSAVERLGRKVVLVLNDEFNFKITYPRDLPLAEFVVRRRRDPAAN
;
A
#
# COMPACT_ATOMS: atom_id res chain seq x y z
N ARG A 1 0.72 -5.68 23.02
CA ARG A 1 0.92 -4.78 21.86
C ARG A 1 2.26 -4.12 22.04
N SER A 2 3.19 -4.33 21.10
CA SER A 2 4.51 -3.70 21.12
C SER A 2 4.50 -2.48 20.21
N ILE A 3 5.17 -1.42 20.61
CA ILE A 3 5.38 -0.22 19.78
C ILE A 3 6.86 -0.22 19.44
N ILE A 4 7.18 -0.25 18.14
CA ILE A 4 8.55 -0.30 17.65
C ILE A 4 8.92 1.08 17.12
N GLN A 5 10.13 1.54 17.44
CA GLN A 5 10.64 2.79 16.90
C GLN A 5 10.81 2.68 15.39
N GLY A 6 10.24 3.64 14.65
CA GLY A 6 10.43 3.74 13.20
C GLY A 6 11.86 4.10 12.83
N GLY A 7 12.25 3.73 11.60
CA GLY A 7 13.54 4.10 11.03
C GLY A 7 13.50 5.39 10.22
N LYS A 8 14.60 5.69 9.52
CA LYS A 8 14.76 6.92 8.73
C LYS A 8 13.80 6.97 7.54
N HIS A 9 13.61 5.82 6.89
CA HIS A 9 12.71 5.66 5.76
C HIS A 9 11.53 4.76 6.13
N ARG A 10 10.48 4.78 5.29
CA ARG A 10 9.31 3.90 5.44
C ARG A 10 9.73 2.43 5.47
N GLN A 11 10.63 2.04 4.57
CA GLN A 11 11.14 0.68 4.45
C GLN A 11 11.89 0.20 5.71
N ASP A 12 12.58 1.10 6.40
CA ASP A 12 13.29 0.81 7.66
C ASP A 12 12.30 0.56 8.80
N SER A 13 11.23 1.36 8.84
CA SER A 13 10.17 1.22 9.85
C SER A 13 9.42 -0.11 9.70
N VAL A 14 9.14 -0.53 8.47
CA VAL A 14 8.48 -1.80 8.19
C VAL A 14 9.40 -2.97 8.53
N ARG A 15 10.69 -2.90 8.17
CA ARG A 15 11.68 -3.91 8.56
C ARG A 15 11.75 -4.07 10.09
N ALA A 16 11.84 -2.96 10.82
CA ALA A 16 11.86 -3.00 12.28
C ALA A 16 10.61 -3.69 12.85
N GLY A 17 9.43 -3.46 12.24
CA GLY A 17 8.20 -4.17 12.59
C GLY A 17 8.30 -5.68 12.30
N LEU A 18 8.81 -6.07 11.13
CA LEU A 18 8.99 -7.48 10.74
C LEU A 18 9.88 -8.25 11.72
N ASP A 19 10.96 -7.64 12.18
CA ASP A 19 11.94 -8.26 13.10
C ASP A 19 11.34 -8.56 14.48
N HIS A 20 10.21 -7.94 14.84
CA HIS A 20 9.51 -8.12 16.11
C HIS A 20 8.27 -9.03 16.01
N LEU A 21 8.02 -9.65 14.85
CA LEU A 21 6.89 -10.56 14.68
C LEU A 21 7.18 -11.95 15.26
N ASP A 22 6.20 -12.51 15.98
CA ASP A 22 6.26 -13.87 16.53
C ASP A 22 6.56 -14.90 15.44
N SER A 23 7.35 -15.93 15.76
CA SER A 23 7.79 -16.97 14.80
C SER A 23 6.66 -17.71 14.09
N PHE A 24 5.46 -17.75 14.68
CA PHE A 24 4.27 -18.39 14.10
C PHE A 24 3.51 -17.50 13.10
N THR A 25 3.92 -16.24 12.91
CA THR A 25 3.28 -15.30 11.99
C THR A 25 3.46 -15.75 10.55
N LYS A 26 2.35 -16.03 9.85
CA LYS A 26 2.36 -16.49 8.44
C LYS A 26 2.19 -15.36 7.43
N TYR A 27 1.38 -14.37 7.79
CA TYR A 27 1.03 -13.26 6.91
C TYR A 27 1.28 -11.94 7.62
N VAL A 28 1.73 -10.94 6.86
CA VAL A 28 2.00 -9.59 7.34
C VAL A 28 1.13 -8.63 6.57
N ALA A 29 0.32 -7.84 7.28
CA ALA A 29 -0.42 -6.73 6.71
C ALA A 29 0.27 -5.42 7.09
N VAL A 30 0.69 -4.63 6.10
CA VAL A 30 1.26 -3.30 6.32
C VAL A 30 0.16 -2.25 6.18
N HIS A 31 -0.56 -1.99 7.29
CA HIS A 31 -1.57 -0.93 7.48
C HIS A 31 -2.14 -0.98 8.92
N ASP A 32 -3.01 -0.02 9.25
CA ASP A 32 -3.76 0.02 10.52
C ASP A 32 -4.97 -0.94 10.57
N ALA A 33 -5.38 -1.55 9.45
CA ALA A 33 -6.42 -2.58 9.45
C ALA A 33 -6.31 -3.57 8.27
N ALA A 34 -6.41 -4.86 8.55
CA ALA A 34 -6.54 -5.89 7.52
C ALA A 34 -7.97 -5.91 6.95
N ARG A 35 -8.10 -5.83 5.62
CA ARG A 35 -9.38 -5.98 4.91
C ARG A 35 -9.57 -7.45 4.51
N PRO A 36 -10.67 -8.13 4.89
CA PRO A 36 -10.85 -9.58 4.66
C PRO A 36 -10.67 -10.02 3.20
N ARG A 37 -11.16 -9.22 2.24
CA ARG A 37 -11.00 -9.49 0.79
C ARG A 37 -9.53 -9.55 0.37
N VAL A 38 -8.71 -8.61 0.86
CA VAL A 38 -7.26 -8.57 0.54
C VAL A 38 -6.56 -9.76 1.17
N PHE A 39 -6.92 -10.09 2.42
CA PHE A 39 -6.32 -11.23 3.11
C PHE A 39 -6.60 -12.55 2.38
N GLN A 40 -7.85 -12.77 1.94
CA GLN A 40 -8.19 -13.98 1.18
C GLN A 40 -7.40 -14.10 -0.13
N GLN A 41 -7.19 -12.99 -0.83
CA GLN A 41 -6.37 -12.99 -2.05
C GLN A 41 -4.89 -13.25 -1.73
N CYS A 42 -4.37 -12.72 -0.63
CA CYS A 42 -3.03 -13.05 -0.17
C CYS A 42 -2.88 -14.54 0.18
N VAL A 43 -3.89 -15.18 0.79
CA VAL A 43 -3.86 -16.63 1.06
C VAL A 43 -3.77 -17.43 -0.24
N ASN A 44 -4.42 -16.97 -1.31
CA ASN A 44 -4.45 -17.68 -2.60
C ASN A 44 -3.19 -17.44 -3.45
N HIS A 45 -2.55 -16.27 -3.32
CA HIS A 45 -1.51 -15.80 -4.23
C HIS A 45 -0.17 -15.47 -3.56
N GLY A 46 -0.09 -15.56 -2.24
CA GLY A 46 1.07 -15.20 -1.43
C GLY A 46 1.27 -13.70 -1.21
N ALA A 47 0.70 -12.85 -2.06
CA ALA A 47 0.72 -11.40 -1.91
C ALA A 47 -0.51 -10.75 -2.56
N ALA A 48 -1.10 -9.79 -1.85
CA ALA A 48 -2.21 -8.99 -2.36
C ALA A 48 -2.17 -7.56 -1.84
N ALA A 49 -2.54 -6.61 -2.67
CA ALA A 49 -2.59 -5.20 -2.32
C ALA A 49 -3.92 -4.59 -2.76
N LEU A 50 -4.44 -3.69 -1.94
CA LEU A 50 -5.59 -2.90 -2.33
C LEU A 50 -5.18 -1.83 -3.36
N ALA A 51 -5.99 -1.62 -4.38
CA ALA A 51 -5.75 -0.58 -5.38
C ALA A 51 -7.06 -0.09 -6.01
N GLU A 52 -7.01 1.06 -6.67
CA GLU A 52 -8.13 1.62 -7.44
C GLU A 52 -7.67 2.05 -8.84
N PRO A 53 -8.50 1.94 -9.88
CA PRO A 53 -8.12 2.37 -11.23
C PRO A 53 -7.92 3.89 -11.28
N ILE A 54 -6.93 4.32 -12.06
CA ILE A 54 -6.77 5.76 -12.36
C ILE A 54 -7.89 6.21 -13.30
N ASN A 55 -8.75 7.11 -12.81
CA ASN A 55 -9.84 7.69 -13.60
C ASN A 55 -9.43 9.01 -14.28
N ASP A 56 -8.54 9.77 -13.65
CA ASP A 56 -8.11 11.07 -14.14
C ASP A 56 -7.25 10.96 -15.40
N THR A 57 -7.28 12.01 -16.22
CA THR A 57 -6.32 12.12 -17.33
C THR A 57 -4.96 12.49 -16.78
N LEU A 58 -3.97 11.62 -17.01
CA LEU A 58 -2.61 11.82 -16.54
C LEU A 58 -1.74 12.52 -17.60
N LYS A 59 -1.00 13.52 -17.16
CA LYS A 59 0.01 14.24 -17.94
C LYS A 59 1.37 14.12 -17.26
N ARG A 60 2.43 14.10 -18.08
CA ARG A 60 3.79 14.38 -17.60
C ARG A 60 3.99 15.88 -17.66
N ALA A 61 4.70 16.42 -16.66
CA ALA A 61 5.18 17.79 -16.67
C ALA A 61 6.70 17.78 -16.52
N ASP A 62 7.37 18.77 -17.08
CA ASP A 62 8.79 19.02 -16.84
C ASP A 62 9.03 19.83 -15.54
N THR A 63 10.27 20.26 -15.31
CA THR A 63 10.66 21.02 -14.11
C THR A 63 10.04 22.41 -14.04
N ASP A 64 9.58 22.96 -15.18
CA ASP A 64 8.93 24.27 -15.27
C ASP A 64 7.40 24.15 -15.21
N PHE A 65 6.89 22.96 -14.87
CA PHE A 65 5.47 22.62 -14.80
C PHE A 65 4.74 22.74 -16.15
N LEU A 66 5.46 22.63 -17.26
CA LEU A 66 4.87 22.61 -18.60
C LEU A 66 4.55 21.17 -19.00
N VAL A 67 3.42 20.97 -19.68
CA VAL A 67 2.99 19.63 -20.11
C VAL A 67 3.97 19.07 -21.14
N SER A 68 4.61 17.95 -20.80
CA SER A 68 5.61 17.27 -21.63
C SER A 68 5.11 15.99 -22.28
N GLY A 69 3.90 15.52 -21.93
CA GLY A 69 3.29 14.36 -22.56
C GLY A 69 2.01 13.87 -21.89
N SER A 70 1.35 12.91 -22.51
CA SER A 70 0.21 12.18 -21.92
C SER A 70 0.68 10.81 -21.40
N VAL A 71 0.06 10.34 -20.33
CA VAL A 71 0.24 8.97 -19.83
C VAL A 71 -1.04 8.19 -20.16
N ASP A 72 -0.91 7.06 -20.84
CA ASP A 72 -2.03 6.14 -21.02
C ASP A 72 -2.40 5.55 -19.66
N ARG A 73 -3.65 5.74 -19.27
CA ARG A 73 -4.19 5.26 -17.98
C ARG A 73 -4.75 3.84 -18.06
N HIS A 74 -4.77 3.21 -19.25
CA HIS A 74 -5.17 1.82 -19.38
C HIS A 74 -4.30 0.93 -18.49
N GLN A 75 -4.93 0.13 -17.63
CA GLN A 75 -4.26 -0.73 -16.64
C GLN A 75 -3.36 0.00 -15.63
N LEU A 76 -3.57 1.30 -15.39
CA LEU A 76 -2.93 2.02 -14.28
C LEU A 76 -3.83 2.05 -13.04
N TYR A 77 -3.21 1.81 -11.89
CA TYR A 77 -3.88 1.76 -10.60
C TYR A 77 -3.14 2.62 -9.57
N ALA A 78 -3.90 3.34 -8.76
CA ALA A 78 -3.38 3.96 -7.54
C ALA A 78 -3.30 2.92 -6.43
N MET A 79 -2.09 2.69 -5.94
CA MET A 79 -1.84 1.74 -4.85
C MET A 79 -2.39 2.28 -3.53
N GLN A 80 -3.10 1.42 -2.81
CA GLN A 80 -3.66 1.70 -1.50
C GLN A 80 -3.16 0.68 -0.47
N THR A 81 -3.55 0.86 0.79
CA THR A 81 -3.30 -0.08 1.88
C THR A 81 -4.63 -0.64 2.41
N PRO A 82 -4.68 -1.87 2.93
CA PRO A 82 -3.55 -2.74 3.26
C PRO A 82 -2.88 -3.39 2.05
N GLN A 83 -1.58 -3.60 2.20
CA GLN A 83 -0.79 -4.52 1.41
C GLN A 83 -0.46 -5.70 2.31
N ILE A 84 -0.77 -6.92 1.87
CA ILE A 84 -0.67 -8.15 2.66
C ILE A 84 0.20 -9.15 1.92
N PHE A 85 1.12 -9.76 2.65
CA PHE A 85 2.12 -10.67 2.10
C PHE A 85 2.29 -11.88 3.00
N GLU A 86 2.67 -13.01 2.43
CA GLU A 86 3.34 -14.07 3.16
C GLU A 86 4.61 -13.51 3.82
N ARG A 87 4.81 -13.86 5.10
CA ARG A 87 5.93 -13.36 5.90
C ARG A 87 7.27 -13.63 5.21
N GLN A 88 7.48 -14.86 4.75
CA GLN A 88 8.74 -15.26 4.12
C GLN A 88 9.03 -14.44 2.85
N LEU A 89 8.00 -14.20 2.03
CA LEU A 89 8.10 -13.42 0.80
C LEU A 89 8.52 -11.98 1.09
N ILE A 90 7.86 -11.32 2.05
CA ILE A 90 8.18 -9.92 2.33
C ILE A 90 9.54 -9.77 3.02
N GLU A 91 9.92 -10.70 3.90
CA GLU A 91 11.25 -10.70 4.52
C GLU A 91 12.37 -10.86 3.48
N GLU A 92 12.18 -11.76 2.51
CA GLU A 92 13.08 -11.97 1.38
C GLU A 92 13.18 -10.72 0.50
N ALA A 93 12.03 -10.10 0.19
CA ALA A 93 11.97 -8.89 -0.64
C ALA A 93 12.79 -7.76 0.00
N TYR A 94 12.59 -7.52 1.30
CA TYR A 94 13.39 -6.54 2.02
C TYR A 94 14.87 -6.93 2.10
N ARG A 95 15.22 -8.22 2.24
CA ARG A 95 16.64 -8.63 2.21
C ARG A 95 17.30 -8.25 0.89
N ALA A 96 16.63 -8.46 -0.24
CA ALA A 96 17.12 -8.06 -1.55
C ALA A 96 17.25 -6.53 -1.69
N VAL A 97 16.22 -5.78 -1.28
CA VAL A 97 16.23 -4.31 -1.29
C VAL A 97 17.43 -3.74 -0.53
N TYR A 98 17.73 -4.26 0.68
CA TYR A 98 18.90 -3.80 1.45
C TYR A 98 20.23 -4.26 0.87
N ALA A 99 20.31 -5.50 0.36
CA ALA A 99 21.54 -6.00 -0.26
C ALA A 99 21.95 -5.17 -1.50
N GLU A 100 20.98 -4.64 -2.24
CA GLU A 100 21.18 -3.80 -3.42
C GLU A 100 21.21 -2.29 -3.09
N ASN A 101 21.10 -1.88 -1.82
CA ASN A 101 20.98 -0.47 -1.40
C ASN A 101 19.88 0.32 -2.12
N LEU A 102 18.72 -0.30 -2.34
CA LEU A 102 17.60 0.31 -3.05
C LEU A 102 16.63 1.02 -2.10
N PHE A 103 15.92 2.00 -2.66
CA PHE A 103 14.80 2.67 -2.03
C PHE A 103 13.49 2.30 -2.72
N VAL A 104 12.54 1.78 -1.96
CA VAL A 104 11.21 1.42 -2.44
C VAL A 104 10.14 2.35 -1.85
N THR A 105 9.11 2.65 -2.64
CA THR A 105 8.00 3.52 -2.25
C THR A 105 6.92 2.79 -1.48
N ASP A 106 6.74 1.48 -1.74
CA ASP A 106 5.83 0.59 -1.03
C ASP A 106 6.34 -0.86 -0.97
N GLU A 107 5.62 -1.75 -0.28
CA GLU A 107 6.01 -3.16 -0.16
C GLU A 107 5.82 -3.93 -1.47
N VAL A 108 4.84 -3.54 -2.31
CA VAL A 108 4.64 -4.14 -3.63
C VAL A 108 5.89 -3.95 -4.48
N SER A 109 6.45 -2.75 -4.51
CA SER A 109 7.71 -2.45 -5.20
C SER A 109 8.84 -3.36 -4.72
N ALA A 110 8.94 -3.64 -3.41
CA ALA A 110 9.95 -4.58 -2.89
C ALA A 110 9.75 -6.01 -3.41
N VAL A 111 8.51 -6.49 -3.44
CA VAL A 111 8.17 -7.85 -3.91
C VAL A 111 8.39 -7.99 -5.43
N GLU A 112 8.07 -6.95 -6.21
CA GLU A 112 8.31 -6.92 -7.65
C GLU A 112 9.79 -7.06 -8.01
N ARG A 113 10.71 -6.57 -7.15
CA ARG A 113 12.17 -6.76 -7.34
C ARG A 113 12.59 -8.22 -7.35
N LEU A 114 11.86 -9.09 -6.64
CA LEU A 114 12.09 -10.53 -6.68
C LEU A 114 11.49 -11.21 -7.92
N GLY A 115 10.88 -10.45 -8.84
CA GLY A 115 10.10 -11.01 -9.95
C GLY A 115 8.81 -11.70 -9.50
N ARG A 116 8.37 -11.45 -8.27
CA ARG A 116 7.15 -12.03 -7.69
C ARG A 116 5.96 -11.12 -7.97
N LYS A 117 4.80 -11.73 -8.21
CA LYS A 117 3.57 -11.01 -8.54
C LYS A 117 2.80 -10.68 -7.27
N VAL A 118 2.14 -9.52 -7.27
CA VAL A 118 1.17 -9.12 -6.26
C VAL A 118 -0.19 -8.98 -6.92
N VAL A 119 -1.22 -9.60 -6.35
CA VAL A 119 -2.58 -9.48 -6.88
C VAL A 119 -3.22 -8.17 -6.40
N LEU A 120 -3.74 -7.39 -7.35
CA LEU A 120 -4.51 -6.19 -7.03
C LEU A 120 -5.94 -6.57 -6.64
N VAL A 121 -6.41 -6.01 -5.54
CA VAL A 121 -7.78 -6.13 -5.07
C VAL A 121 -8.43 -4.76 -5.20
N LEU A 122 -9.51 -4.69 -5.98
CA LEU A 122 -10.23 -3.44 -6.18
C LEU A 122 -10.97 -3.04 -4.90
N ASN A 123 -10.96 -1.74 -4.65
CA ASN A 123 -11.64 -1.15 -3.52
C ASN A 123 -12.88 -0.36 -3.97
N ASP A 124 -14.02 -0.70 -3.40
CA ASP A 124 -15.30 -0.06 -3.69
C ASP A 124 -15.66 1.02 -2.64
N GLU A 125 -14.77 1.25 -1.65
CA GLU A 125 -14.95 2.22 -0.58
C GLU A 125 -13.90 3.34 -0.59
N PHE A 126 -14.20 4.46 0.08
CA PHE A 126 -13.20 5.48 0.39
C PHE A 126 -12.04 4.91 1.23
N ASN A 127 -10.82 5.07 0.69
CA ASN A 127 -9.58 4.64 1.33
C ASN A 127 -8.37 5.49 0.87
N PHE A 128 -8.62 6.77 0.64
CA PHE A 128 -7.58 7.72 0.26
C PHE A 128 -6.66 8.01 1.44
N LYS A 129 -5.40 8.30 1.13
CA LYS A 129 -4.43 8.78 2.10
C LYS A 129 -4.70 10.25 2.43
N ILE A 130 -4.90 10.57 3.71
CA ILE A 130 -4.88 11.95 4.20
C ILE A 130 -3.44 12.45 4.08
N THR A 131 -3.21 13.34 3.13
CA THR A 131 -1.87 13.86 2.79
C THR A 131 -1.80 15.37 3.01
N TYR A 132 -2.89 16.07 2.76
CA TYR A 132 -3.01 17.51 2.86
C TYR A 132 -4.13 17.91 3.83
N PRO A 133 -4.08 19.12 4.42
CA PRO A 133 -5.15 19.62 5.28
C PRO A 133 -6.54 19.59 4.62
N ARG A 134 -6.60 19.80 3.30
CA ARG A 134 -7.86 19.75 2.52
C ARG A 134 -8.51 18.37 2.48
N ASP A 135 -7.79 17.31 2.83
CA ASP A 135 -8.33 15.95 2.83
C ASP A 135 -9.17 15.68 4.10
N LEU A 136 -9.01 16.50 5.15
CA LEU A 136 -9.66 16.31 6.45
C LEU A 136 -11.20 16.40 6.40
N PRO A 137 -11.83 17.39 5.71
CA PRO A 137 -13.29 17.43 5.63
C PRO A 137 -13.89 16.20 4.94
N LEU A 138 -13.19 15.66 3.93
CA LEU A 138 -13.60 14.43 3.26
C LEU A 138 -13.46 13.23 4.21
N ALA A 139 -12.36 13.14 4.96
CA ALA A 139 -12.16 12.07 5.93
C ALA A 139 -13.24 12.09 7.03
N GLU A 140 -13.60 13.26 7.54
CA GLU A 140 -14.69 13.44 8.50
C GLU A 140 -16.03 12.96 7.94
N PHE A 141 -16.36 13.35 6.70
CA PHE A 141 -17.57 12.90 6.01
C PHE A 141 -17.62 11.37 5.90
N VAL A 142 -16.51 10.73 5.49
CA VAL A 142 -16.43 9.28 5.35
C VAL A 142 -16.60 8.58 6.70
N VAL A 143 -15.99 9.08 7.78
CA VAL A 143 -16.14 8.53 9.13
C VAL A 143 -17.59 8.66 9.60
N ARG A 144 -18.24 9.82 9.38
CA ARG A 144 -19.64 10.03 9.74
C ARG A 144 -20.57 9.04 9.02
N ARG A 145 -20.40 8.88 7.71
CA ARG A 145 -21.19 7.94 6.89
C ARG A 145 -21.01 6.48 7.33
N ARG A 146 -19.81 6.09 7.77
CA ARG A 146 -19.55 4.74 8.29
C ARG A 146 -20.22 4.47 9.64
N ARG A 147 -20.38 5.51 10.47
CA ARG A 147 -21.06 5.40 11.78
C ARG A 147 -22.58 5.39 11.64
N ASP A 148 -23.12 6.15 10.69
CA ASP A 148 -24.56 6.25 10.44
C ASP A 148 -24.86 6.13 8.95
N PRO A 149 -25.05 4.89 8.45
CA PRO A 149 -25.32 4.64 7.02
C PRO A 149 -26.68 5.20 6.55
N ALA A 150 -27.58 5.54 7.47
CA ALA A 150 -28.96 5.95 7.18
C ALA A 150 -29.19 7.48 7.21
N ALA A 151 -28.19 8.27 7.61
CA ALA A 151 -28.32 9.72 7.81
C ALA A 151 -28.22 10.59 6.54
N ASN A 152 -28.51 10.06 5.35
CA ASN A 152 -28.50 10.82 4.09
C ASN A 152 -29.66 10.41 3.19
#